data_AF-A0A9X1MME8-F1
#
_entry.id   AF-A0A9X1MME8-F1
#
_cell.length_a   1.000
_cell.length_b   1.000
_cell.length_c   1.000
_cell.angle_alpha   90.00
_cell.angle_beta   90.00
_cell.angle_gamma   90.00
#
_symmetry.space_group_name_H-M   'P 1'
#
loop_
_entity.id
_entity.type
_entity.pdbx_description
1 polymer ?
#
loop_
_entity_poly.entity_id
_entity_poly.type
_entity_poly.pdbx_seq_one_letter_code
_entity_poly.pdbx_strand_id
1 'polypeptide(L)'
;MSNSFSNVAQVLNLLTIQDGAEIRYDMLSDALYWSDEIPRDSGDNFDFACLQPVFRYRMTLMLGDPDVEFQTAWEIARGMFPKWPGFCTGRCSQNADLTALYREYHKKAVDALRLLPD
;
A
#
# COMPACT_ATOMS: atom_id res chain seq x y z
N MET A 1 14.77 6.47 13.96
CA MET A 1 13.62 6.20 13.07
C MET A 1 12.63 5.39 13.86
N SER A 2 11.46 5.97 14.13
CA SER A 2 10.47 5.50 15.10
C SER A 2 9.97 4.09 14.80
N ASN A 3 9.67 3.35 15.87
CA ASN A 3 9.10 2.00 15.98
C ASN A 3 7.68 1.87 15.38
N SER A 4 7.40 2.49 14.23
CA SER A 4 6.04 2.74 13.75
C SER A 4 5.28 1.45 13.38
N PHE A 5 5.98 0.47 12.78
CA PHE A 5 5.37 -0.82 12.48
C PHE A 5 4.98 -1.60 13.74
N SER A 6 5.69 -1.45 14.86
CA SER A 6 5.38 -2.18 16.10
C SER A 6 3.99 -1.84 16.64
N ASN A 7 3.54 -0.60 16.41
CA ASN A 7 2.24 -0.13 16.88
C ASN A 7 1.08 -0.74 16.08
N VAL A 8 1.31 -1.08 14.80
CA VAL A 8 0.26 -1.60 13.90
C VAL A 8 0.38 -3.10 13.63
N ALA A 9 1.54 -3.72 13.87
CA ALA A 9 1.84 -5.09 13.45
C ALA A 9 0.86 -6.13 13.99
N GLN A 10 0.45 -6.02 15.27
CA GLN A 10 -0.52 -6.95 15.84
C GLN A 10 -1.87 -6.85 15.12
N VAL A 11 -2.35 -5.64 14.85
CA VAL A 11 -3.64 -5.41 14.18
C VAL A 11 -3.58 -5.86 12.73
N LEU A 12 -2.51 -5.52 12.00
CA LEU A 12 -2.34 -5.90 10.59
C LEU A 12 -2.23 -7.42 10.39
N ASN A 13 -1.67 -8.15 11.37
CA ASN A 13 -1.62 -9.61 11.36
C ASN A 13 -2.98 -10.30 11.55
N LEU A 14 -3.97 -9.59 12.06
CA LEU A 14 -5.33 -10.10 12.27
C LEU A 14 -6.23 -9.84 11.06
N LEU A 15 -5.79 -9.02 10.11
CA LEU A 15 -6.53 -8.78 8.87
C LEU A 15 -6.51 -10.04 8.00
N THR A 16 -7.61 -10.21 7.25
CA THR A 16 -7.81 -11.35 6.36
C THR A 16 -8.17 -10.84 4.98
N ILE A 17 -7.77 -11.60 3.94
CA ILE A 17 -8.14 -11.29 2.57
C ILE A 17 -9.66 -11.35 2.45
N GLN A 18 -10.26 -10.30 1.89
CA GLN A 18 -11.70 -10.22 1.63
C GLN A 18 -11.97 -10.38 0.14
N ASP A 19 -12.87 -11.30 -0.21
CA ASP A 19 -13.43 -11.36 -1.55
C ASP A 19 -14.17 -10.06 -1.86
N GLY A 20 -13.85 -9.44 -2.98
CA GLY A 20 -14.42 -8.14 -3.36
C GLY A 20 -13.82 -6.94 -2.61
N ALA A 21 -12.64 -7.08 -2.01
CA ALA A 21 -11.92 -5.93 -1.46
C ALA A 21 -11.74 -4.83 -2.52
N GLU A 22 -12.13 -3.60 -2.16
CA GLU A 22 -12.07 -2.45 -3.06
C GLU A 22 -10.62 -2.00 -3.26
N ILE A 23 -10.25 -1.72 -4.51
CA ILE A 23 -8.96 -1.11 -4.83
C ILE A 23 -9.09 0.40 -4.66
N ARG A 24 -8.13 0.98 -3.94
CA ARG A 24 -8.01 2.42 -3.70
C ARG A 24 -6.61 2.88 -4.09
N TYR A 25 -6.50 4.17 -4.39
CA TYR A 25 -5.24 4.81 -4.73
C TYR A 25 -4.85 5.77 -3.60
N ASP A 26 -3.65 5.59 -3.05
CA ASP A 26 -3.06 6.50 -2.08
C ASP A 26 -2.13 7.48 -2.79
N MET A 27 -2.48 8.77 -2.78
CA MET A 27 -1.73 9.80 -3.48
C MET A 27 -0.34 10.04 -2.85
N LEU A 28 -0.20 9.83 -1.54
CA LEU A 28 1.05 10.12 -0.82
C LEU A 28 2.13 9.08 -1.11
N SER A 29 1.76 7.80 -1.18
CA SER A 29 2.67 6.71 -1.57
C SER A 29 2.70 6.43 -3.07
N ASP A 30 1.86 7.09 -3.88
CA ASP A 30 1.71 6.81 -5.31
C ASP A 30 1.55 5.30 -5.57
N ALA A 31 0.54 4.71 -4.91
CA ALA A 31 0.36 3.26 -4.89
C ALA A 31 -1.11 2.83 -4.75
N LEU A 32 -1.38 1.61 -5.22
CA LEU A 32 -2.66 0.94 -4.98
C LEU A 32 -2.65 0.21 -3.63
N TYR A 33 -3.78 0.25 -2.93
CA TYR A 33 -4.05 -0.57 -1.75
C TYR A 33 -5.47 -1.11 -1.76
N TRP A 34 -5.72 -2.15 -0.96
CA TRP A 34 -7.03 -2.78 -0.86
C TRP A 34 -7.73 -2.43 0.43
N SER A 35 -9.06 -2.35 0.42
CA SER A 35 -9.85 -2.00 1.61
C SER A 35 -9.68 -2.99 2.77
N ASP A 36 -9.25 -4.22 2.52
CA ASP A 36 -8.97 -5.24 3.55
C ASP A 36 -7.56 -5.15 4.14
N GLU A 37 -6.73 -4.21 3.65
CA GLU A 37 -5.38 -3.95 4.15
C GLU A 37 -5.36 -2.97 5.32
N ILE A 38 -6.46 -2.27 5.53
CA ILE A 38 -6.66 -1.28 6.60
C ILE A 38 -7.81 -1.77 7.49
N PRO A 39 -7.66 -1.75 8.83
CA PRO A 39 -8.75 -2.10 9.74
C PRO A 39 -9.91 -1.12 9.60
N ARG A 40 -11.15 -1.63 9.54
CA ARG A 40 -12.36 -0.80 9.39
C ARG A 40 -12.64 0.07 10.64
N ASP A 41 -12.28 -0.42 11.82
CA ASP A 41 -12.64 0.18 13.12
C ASP A 41 -11.43 0.76 13.89
N SER A 42 -10.33 1.08 13.21
CA SER A 42 -9.13 1.60 13.89
C SER A 42 -9.33 2.98 14.55
N GLY A 43 -10.38 3.72 14.20
CA GLY A 43 -10.56 5.12 14.61
C GLY A 43 -9.40 6.02 14.15
N ASP A 44 -9.41 7.29 14.55
CA ASP A 44 -8.38 8.29 14.20
C ASP A 44 -7.00 8.01 14.87
N ASN A 45 -6.89 6.95 15.67
CA ASN A 45 -5.73 6.69 16.53
C ASN A 45 -4.62 5.85 15.86
N PHE A 46 -4.84 5.28 14.67
CA PHE A 46 -3.81 4.52 13.97
C PHE A 46 -3.29 5.28 12.74
N ASP A 47 -2.04 5.72 12.86
CA ASP A 47 -1.30 6.29 11.74
C ASP A 47 -0.78 5.20 10.80
N PHE A 48 -1.54 4.94 9.74
CA PHE A 48 -1.13 4.03 8.66
C PHE A 48 -0.19 4.70 7.65
N ALA A 49 0.24 5.96 7.84
CA ALA A 49 1.27 6.57 7.00
C ALA A 49 2.57 5.76 7.03
N CYS A 50 2.82 5.01 8.11
CA CYS A 50 3.95 4.09 8.17
C CYS A 50 3.95 3.01 7.08
N LEU A 51 2.78 2.67 6.51
CA LEU A 51 2.65 1.70 5.42
C LEU A 51 2.95 2.28 4.04
N GLN A 52 3.03 3.61 3.88
CA GLN A 52 3.33 4.26 2.60
C GLN A 52 4.56 3.69 1.87
N PRO A 53 5.73 3.54 2.52
CA PRO A 53 6.89 2.92 1.85
C PRO A 53 6.63 1.45 1.46
N VAL A 54 5.81 0.72 2.23
CA VAL A 54 5.44 -0.67 1.93
C VAL A 54 4.52 -0.72 0.69
N PHE A 55 3.54 0.18 0.60
CA PHE A 55 2.67 0.31 -0.58
C PHE A 55 3.47 0.67 -1.81
N ARG A 56 4.38 1.65 -1.67
CA ARG A 56 5.22 2.10 -2.78
C ARG A 56 6.07 0.95 -3.32
N TYR A 57 6.78 0.24 -2.44
CA TYR A 57 7.59 -0.90 -2.87
C TYR A 57 6.75 -1.95 -3.60
N ARG A 58 5.60 -2.32 -3.05
CA ARG A 58 4.67 -3.27 -3.69
C ARG A 58 4.24 -2.82 -5.08
N MET A 59 3.93 -1.54 -5.24
CA MET A 59 3.55 -0.99 -6.56
C MET A 59 4.72 -1.15 -7.54
N THR A 60 5.96 -0.89 -7.12
CA THR A 60 7.14 -1.05 -7.98
C THR A 60 7.37 -2.51 -8.41
N LEU A 61 7.08 -3.48 -7.53
CA LEU A 61 7.04 -4.91 -7.87
C LEU A 61 5.98 -5.21 -8.95
N MET A 62 4.78 -4.66 -8.82
CA MET A 62 3.71 -4.84 -9.82
C MET A 62 4.06 -4.21 -11.18
N LEU A 63 4.85 -3.13 -11.17
CA LEU A 63 5.34 -2.48 -12.39
C LEU A 63 6.49 -3.23 -13.05
N GLY A 64 7.13 -4.17 -12.34
CA GLY A 64 8.28 -4.92 -12.82
C GLY A 64 9.61 -4.17 -12.73
N ASP A 65 9.65 -3.06 -11.98
CA ASP A 65 10.85 -2.24 -11.78
C ASP A 65 11.02 -1.93 -10.27
N PRO A 66 11.50 -2.90 -9.47
CA PRO A 66 11.53 -2.78 -8.01
C PRO A 66 12.46 -1.67 -7.54
N ASP A 67 11.93 -0.74 -6.74
CA ASP A 67 12.70 0.37 -6.19
C ASP A 67 13.36 -0.02 -4.86
N VAL A 68 14.68 -0.20 -4.90
CA VAL A 68 15.48 -0.66 -3.75
C VAL A 68 15.43 0.29 -2.55
N GLU A 69 15.06 1.57 -2.74
CA GLU A 69 14.92 2.53 -1.64
C GLU A 69 13.90 2.06 -0.60
N PHE A 70 12.80 1.44 -1.06
CA PHE A 70 11.71 1.01 -0.19
C PHE A 70 11.80 -0.47 0.24
N GLN A 71 12.79 -1.21 -0.28
CA GLN A 71 12.94 -2.64 0.00
C GLN A 71 13.12 -2.94 1.49
N THR A 72 13.90 -2.12 2.20
CA THR A 72 14.14 -2.32 3.63
C THR A 72 12.84 -2.26 4.44
N ALA A 73 11.98 -1.28 4.16
CA ALA A 73 10.69 -1.15 4.84
C ALA A 73 9.78 -2.35 4.54
N TRP A 74 9.77 -2.81 3.29
CA TRP A 74 9.04 -4.01 2.88
C TRP A 74 9.48 -5.28 3.62
N GLU A 75 10.78 -5.53 3.72
CA GLU A 75 11.32 -6.71 4.39
C GLU A 75 11.03 -6.71 5.90
N ILE A 76 11.18 -5.54 6.55
CA ILE A 76 10.82 -5.37 7.97
C ILE A 76 9.32 -5.66 8.16
N ALA A 77 8.47 -5.06 7.33
CA ALA A 77 7.03 -5.24 7.37
C ALA A 77 6.63 -6.72 7.21
N ARG A 78 7.26 -7.45 6.26
CA ARG A 78 7.05 -8.89 6.08
C ARG A 78 7.47 -9.72 7.29
N GLY A 79 8.51 -9.30 8.02
CA GLY A 79 8.93 -9.95 9.26
C GLY A 79 7.96 -9.70 10.42
N MET A 80 7.40 -8.49 10.50
CA MET A 80 6.55 -8.07 11.64
C MET A 80 5.10 -8.49 11.49
N PHE A 81 4.53 -8.42 10.29
CA PHE A 81 3.14 -8.77 10.01
C PHE A 81 2.96 -9.69 8.79
N PRO A 82 3.51 -10.92 8.82
CA PRO A 82 3.56 -11.80 7.66
C PRO A 82 2.18 -12.23 7.13
N LYS A 83 1.11 -12.12 7.93
CA LYS A 83 -0.26 -12.51 7.54
C LYS A 83 -1.05 -11.41 6.87
N TRP A 84 -0.49 -10.21 6.78
CA TRP A 84 -1.19 -9.05 6.24
C TRP A 84 -1.62 -9.28 4.78
N PRO A 85 -2.88 -8.98 4.40
CA PRO A 85 -3.41 -9.20 3.05
C PRO A 85 -2.56 -8.56 1.93
N GLY A 86 -1.89 -7.46 2.23
CA GLY A 86 -1.05 -6.76 1.26
C GLY A 86 0.19 -7.51 0.79
N PHE A 87 0.55 -8.62 1.45
CA PHE A 87 1.60 -9.54 1.02
C PHE A 87 1.10 -10.72 0.18
N CYS A 88 -0.20 -10.79 -0.12
CA CYS A 88 -0.75 -11.82 -0.99
C CYS A 88 -0.04 -11.83 -2.36
N THR A 89 0.32 -13.02 -2.85
CA THR A 89 1.11 -13.17 -4.09
C THR A 89 0.49 -12.49 -5.29
N GLY A 90 -0.84 -12.56 -5.43
CA GLY A 90 -1.58 -11.88 -6.50
C GLY A 90 -1.52 -10.34 -6.45
N ARG A 91 -1.12 -9.77 -5.30
CA ARG A 91 -0.87 -8.33 -5.09
C ARG A 91 0.62 -7.97 -5.06
N CYS A 92 1.52 -8.94 -5.26
CA CYS A 92 2.97 -8.72 -5.18
C CYS A 92 3.69 -9.06 -6.49
N SER A 93 2.98 -9.61 -7.46
CA SER A 93 3.51 -9.96 -8.78
C SER A 93 3.12 -8.93 -9.83
N GLN A 94 3.90 -8.89 -10.92
CA GLN A 94 3.55 -8.10 -12.10
C GLN A 94 2.15 -8.45 -12.59
N ASN A 95 1.32 -7.42 -12.78
CA ASN A 95 -0.07 -7.58 -13.20
C ASN A 95 -0.45 -6.42 -14.13
N ALA A 96 -0.80 -6.75 -15.38
CA ALA A 96 -1.08 -5.75 -16.41
C ALA A 96 -2.35 -4.93 -16.11
N ASP A 97 -3.39 -5.55 -15.56
CA ASP A 97 -4.65 -4.88 -15.25
C ASP A 97 -4.45 -3.89 -14.09
N LEU A 98 -3.75 -4.31 -13.04
CA LEU A 98 -3.41 -3.43 -11.92
C LEU A 98 -2.45 -2.31 -12.34
N THR A 99 -1.53 -2.59 -13.26
CA THR A 99 -0.64 -1.57 -13.83
C THR A 99 -1.43 -0.51 -14.62
N ALA A 100 -2.39 -0.93 -15.43
CA ALA A 100 -3.24 -0.02 -16.18
C ALA A 100 -4.10 0.84 -15.25
N LEU A 101 -4.70 0.22 -14.22
CA LEU A 101 -5.50 0.90 -13.21
C LEU A 101 -4.67 1.93 -12.42
N TYR A 102 -3.46 1.57 -11.99
CA TYR A 102 -2.53 2.48 -11.35
C TYR A 102 -2.23 3.69 -12.24
N ARG A 103 -1.90 3.48 -13.52
CA ARG A 103 -1.59 4.57 -14.46
C ARG A 103 -2.77 5.51 -14.66
N GLU A 104 -3.99 4.98 -14.67
CA GLU A 104 -5.21 5.79 -14.74
C GLU A 104 -5.37 6.68 -13.50
N TYR A 105 -5.25 6.12 -12.30
CA TYR A 105 -5.34 6.90 -11.06
C TYR A 105 -4.22 7.91 -10.92
N HIS A 106 -2.98 7.51 -11.23
CA HIS A 106 -1.82 8.38 -11.20
C HIS A 106 -2.02 9.60 -12.12
N LYS A 107 -2.46 9.37 -13.36
CA LYS A 107 -2.78 10.45 -14.30
C LYS A 107 -3.84 11.40 -13.73
N LYS A 108 -4.94 10.87 -13.20
CA LYS A 108 -6.01 11.69 -12.61
C LYS A 108 -5.50 12.53 -11.43
N ALA A 109 -4.65 11.95 -10.58
CA ALA A 109 -4.07 12.65 -9.43
C ALA A 109 -3.13 13.79 -9.87
N VAL A 110 -2.25 13.52 -10.83
CA VAL A 110 -1.35 14.54 -11.41
C VAL A 110 -2.15 15.66 -12.08
N ASP A 111 -3.19 15.33 -12.85
CA ASP A 111 -4.03 16.33 -13.51
C ASP A 111 -4.82 17.16 -12.49
N ALA A 112 -5.31 16.56 -11.40
CA ALA A 112 -5.97 17.28 -10.32
C ALA A 112 -5.02 18.25 -9.60
N LEU A 113 -3.78 17.84 -9.31
CA LEU A 113 -2.77 18.70 -8.68
C LEU A 113 -2.42 19.91 -9.55
N ARG A 114 -2.40 19.75 -10.88
CA ARG A 114 -2.17 20.87 -11.83
C ARG A 114 -3.29 21.91 -11.87
N LEU A 115 -4.48 21.57 -11.38
CA LEU A 115 -5.65 22.45 -11.34
C LEU A 115 -5.78 23.19 -10.01
N LEU A 116 -4.93 22.91 -9.04
CA LEU A 116 -4.91 23.65 -7.78
C LEU A 116 -4.29 25.04 -8.01
N PRO A 117 -4.95 26.12 -7.53
CA PRO A 117 -4.35 27.46 -7.57
C PRO A 117 -3.13 27.52 -6.63
N ASP A 118 -2.14 28.33 -7.03
CA ASP A 118 -0.91 28.60 -6.26
C ASP A 118 -1.18 29.15 -4.85
#